data_AF-G2IGM5-F1
#
_entry.id   AF-G2IGM5-F1
#
_cell.length_a   1.000
_cell.length_b   1.000
_cell.length_c   1.000
_cell.angle_alpha   90.00
_cell.angle_beta   90.00
_cell.angle_gamma   90.00
#
_symmetry.space_group_name_H-M   'P 1'
#
loop_
_entity.id
_entity.type
_entity.pdbx_description
1 polymer ?
#
loop_
_entity_poly.entity_id
_entity_poly.type
_entity_poly.pdbx_seq_one_letter_code
_entity_poly.pdbx_strand_id
1 'polypeptide(L)'
;MKVYKFLASFTVIVLFVSLFFNTNVHAIINRYFEDTFEVSVPGLPSKYSNVFCNLEDVSVEIKEDKIVILNLVPDQVYHNVEITFTDDIGRKYEFNFDNVITSLPKKANNKFVYDAYLNGLGRKPDHTGFKYWFGRLSSGTITAVDFINEMVSSDEFNSNYSMSIEKIKALYKTVVGREADEEGLGFWLSEFNILVEQNGIKSSNAILELVKRMVSENEFISIVEEAGFIYN
;
A
#
# COMPACT_ATOMS: atom_id res chain seq x y z
N MET A 1 19.96 18.63 8.93
CA MET A 1 19.82 18.96 7.49
C MET A 1 20.68 18.00 6.69
N LYS A 2 20.13 16.85 6.27
CA LYS A 2 20.84 15.87 5.44
C LYS A 2 20.17 15.84 4.07
N VAL A 3 20.98 16.11 3.06
CA VAL A 3 20.64 16.31 1.65
C VAL A 3 20.25 14.97 1.04
N TYR A 4 19.06 14.90 0.44
CA TYR A 4 18.64 13.79 -0.41
C TYR A 4 19.40 13.87 -1.75
N LYS A 5 20.32 12.94 -1.99
CA LYS A 5 20.90 12.74 -3.32
C LYS A 5 20.04 11.72 -4.08
N PHE A 6 19.24 12.23 -5.01
CA PHE A 6 18.76 11.47 -6.16
C PHE A 6 19.97 10.95 -6.94
N LEU A 7 20.09 9.63 -7.12
CA LEU A 7 21.02 9.06 -8.09
C LEU A 7 20.25 8.11 -9.01
N ALA A 8 20.32 8.49 -10.28
CA ALA A 8 19.75 7.82 -11.42
C ALA A 8 20.43 6.47 -11.72
N SER A 9 19.66 5.61 -12.41
CA SER A 9 20.05 4.50 -13.29
C SER A 9 21.29 3.68 -12.90
N PHE A 10 21.07 2.47 -12.37
CA PHE A 10 22.10 1.43 -12.32
C PHE A 10 21.52 0.07 -12.73
N THR A 11 21.86 -0.35 -13.94
CA THR A 11 21.72 -1.74 -14.44
C THR A 11 22.73 -2.62 -13.70
N VAL A 12 22.27 -3.67 -13.02
CA VAL A 12 23.15 -4.64 -12.35
C VAL A 12 23.16 -5.93 -13.18
N ILE A 13 24.36 -6.30 -13.64
CA ILE A 13 24.65 -7.56 -14.33
C ILE A 13 24.81 -8.63 -13.23
N VAL A 14 23.94 -9.63 -13.21
CA VAL A 14 24.15 -10.85 -12.41
C VAL A 14 25.12 -11.75 -13.17
N LEU A 15 26.35 -11.87 -12.66
CA LEU A 15 27.37 -12.78 -13.22
C LEU A 15 27.01 -14.23 -12.85
N PHE A 16 26.79 -15.06 -13.88
CA PHE A 16 26.53 -16.50 -13.75
C PHE A 16 27.77 -17.30 -13.35
N VAL A 17 27.60 -18.30 -12.48
CA VAL A 17 28.47 -19.50 -12.43
C VAL A 17 27.62 -20.78 -12.33
N SER A 18 27.47 -21.41 -13.50
CA SER A 18 27.37 -22.85 -13.85
C SER A 18 26.45 -23.84 -13.09
N LEU A 19 25.57 -24.49 -13.87
CA LEU A 19 25.32 -25.94 -13.94
C LEU A 19 25.33 -26.75 -12.64
N PHE A 20 24.12 -27.05 -12.14
CA PHE A 20 23.78 -28.01 -11.07
C PHE A 20 24.41 -27.74 -9.69
N PHE A 21 23.56 -27.87 -8.65
CA PHE A 21 23.79 -27.69 -7.21
C PHE A 21 23.60 -26.27 -6.65
N ASN A 22 22.45 -26.10 -5.99
CA ASN A 22 22.26 -25.38 -4.74
C ASN A 22 23.26 -24.23 -4.47
N THR A 23 23.08 -23.10 -5.15
CA THR A 23 23.81 -21.88 -4.85
C THR A 23 22.85 -20.88 -4.19
N ASN A 24 23.10 -20.56 -2.92
CA ASN A 24 22.51 -19.40 -2.27
C ASN A 24 22.90 -18.13 -3.04
N VAL A 25 21.97 -17.57 -3.81
CA VAL A 25 22.16 -16.29 -4.48
C VAL A 25 21.93 -15.19 -3.44
N HIS A 26 22.99 -14.79 -2.73
CA HIS A 26 22.98 -13.58 -1.90
C HIS A 26 23.12 -12.34 -2.80
N ALA A 27 22.06 -11.98 -3.51
CA ALA A 27 21.99 -10.71 -4.23
C ALA A 27 21.35 -9.65 -3.31
N ILE A 28 22.15 -8.72 -2.78
CA ILE A 28 21.60 -7.52 -2.11
C ILE A 28 21.15 -6.55 -3.20
N ILE A 29 19.91 -6.70 -3.64
CA ILE A 29 19.29 -5.84 -4.66
C ILE A 29 18.67 -4.63 -3.93
N ASN A 30 19.43 -3.53 -3.80
CA ASN A 30 18.90 -2.24 -3.34
C ASN A 30 18.15 -1.52 -4.49
N ARG A 31 17.18 -2.19 -5.11
CA ARG A 31 16.24 -1.54 -6.03
C ARG A 31 14.88 -1.56 -5.36
N TYR A 32 14.55 -0.42 -4.76
CA TYR A 32 13.31 -0.15 -4.06
C TYR A 32 12.15 -0.11 -5.04
N PHE A 33 11.59 -1.28 -5.30
CA PHE A 33 10.33 -1.37 -6.00
C PHE A 33 9.19 -1.34 -4.99
N GLU A 34 8.13 -0.62 -5.33
CA GLU A 34 7.00 -0.41 -4.42
C GLU A 34 6.11 -1.65 -4.30
N ASP A 35 5.69 -2.21 -5.42
CA ASP A 35 4.76 -3.33 -5.50
C ASP A 35 5.20 -4.42 -6.50
N THR A 36 6.42 -4.29 -7.04
CA THR A 36 6.92 -5.16 -8.12
C THR A 36 8.40 -5.48 -7.96
N PHE A 37 8.79 -6.66 -7.50
CA PHE A 37 10.21 -7.03 -7.45
C PHE A 37 10.69 -7.57 -8.79
N GLU A 38 11.81 -7.07 -9.31
CA GLU A 38 12.44 -7.60 -10.53
C GLU A 38 13.89 -8.00 -10.30
N VAL A 39 14.27 -9.17 -10.84
CA VAL A 39 15.66 -9.61 -10.91
C VAL A 39 16.00 -10.15 -12.30
N SER A 40 17.13 -9.70 -12.86
CA SER A 40 17.64 -10.20 -14.14
C SER A 40 18.43 -11.50 -13.93
N VAL A 41 18.03 -12.55 -14.63
CA VAL A 41 18.66 -13.86 -14.70
C VAL A 41 18.88 -14.20 -16.18
N PRO A 42 20.10 -14.03 -16.71
CA PRO A 42 20.43 -14.43 -18.08
C PRO A 42 20.09 -15.89 -18.39
N GLY A 43 19.61 -16.17 -19.61
CA GLY A 43 19.36 -17.55 -20.05
C GLY A 43 18.10 -18.20 -19.46
N LEU A 44 17.17 -17.41 -18.92
CA LEU A 44 15.83 -17.88 -18.59
C LEU A 44 15.10 -18.41 -19.84
N PRO A 45 14.25 -19.44 -19.69
CA PRO A 45 13.52 -20.02 -20.82
C PRO A 45 12.40 -19.08 -21.28
N SER A 46 12.14 -19.08 -22.60
CA SER A 46 11.03 -18.31 -23.18
C SER A 46 9.66 -18.98 -23.02
N LYS A 47 9.64 -20.27 -22.67
CA LYS A 47 8.44 -21.05 -22.38
C LYS A 47 8.58 -21.72 -21.02
N TYR A 48 7.56 -21.57 -20.18
CA TYR A 48 7.55 -22.11 -18.84
C TYR A 48 6.13 -22.45 -18.38
N SER A 49 6.04 -23.26 -17.34
CA SER A 49 4.80 -23.69 -16.71
C SER A 49 5.02 -23.97 -15.22
N ASN A 50 3.94 -24.24 -14.48
CA ASN A 50 3.98 -24.59 -13.07
C ASN A 50 4.74 -23.57 -12.21
N VAL A 51 4.50 -22.28 -12.45
CA VAL A 51 5.08 -21.22 -11.61
C VAL A 51 4.48 -21.30 -10.23
N PHE A 52 5.33 -21.42 -9.22
CA PHE A 52 4.99 -21.40 -7.82
C PHE A 52 5.79 -20.29 -7.14
N CYS A 53 5.13 -19.59 -6.23
CA CYS A 53 5.75 -18.69 -5.26
C CYS A 53 5.15 -18.98 -3.90
N ASN A 54 5.97 -18.97 -2.85
CA ASN A 54 5.50 -19.20 -1.49
C ASN A 54 4.81 -17.99 -0.84
N LEU A 55 4.78 -16.84 -1.52
CA LEU A 55 4.04 -15.66 -1.08
C LEU A 55 2.57 -15.76 -1.48
N GLU A 56 1.68 -15.35 -0.58
CA GLU A 56 0.25 -15.27 -0.83
C GLU A 56 -0.11 -14.01 -1.64
N ASP A 57 -1.14 -14.11 -2.48
CA ASP A 57 -1.74 -12.99 -3.23
C ASP A 57 -0.77 -12.18 -4.11
N VAL A 58 0.36 -12.79 -4.52
CA VAL A 58 1.29 -12.22 -5.50
C VAL A 58 1.18 -12.96 -6.84
N SER A 59 1.75 -12.37 -7.88
CA SER A 59 1.88 -13.04 -9.18
C SER A 59 3.34 -13.07 -9.60
N VAL A 60 3.79 -14.15 -10.22
CA VAL A 60 5.16 -14.25 -10.74
C VAL A 60 5.12 -14.42 -12.25
N GLU A 61 5.87 -13.57 -12.93
CA GLU A 61 6.02 -13.59 -14.38
C GLU A 61 7.49 -13.73 -14.76
N ILE A 62 7.77 -14.51 -15.81
CA ILE A 62 9.09 -14.60 -16.41
C ILE A 62 9.04 -13.81 -17.71
N LYS A 63 9.74 -12.67 -17.74
CA LYS A 63 9.77 -11.74 -18.88
C LYS A 63 11.19 -11.65 -19.41
N GLU A 64 11.41 -12.17 -20.61
CA GLU A 64 12.73 -12.18 -21.26
C GLU A 64 13.78 -12.82 -20.35
N ASP A 65 14.70 -12.02 -19.81
CA ASP A 65 15.74 -12.42 -18.88
C ASP A 65 15.43 -12.02 -17.43
N LYS A 66 14.16 -11.80 -17.06
CA LYS A 66 13.76 -11.38 -15.72
C LYS A 66 12.75 -12.29 -15.06
N ILE A 67 12.89 -12.41 -13.74
CA ILE A 67 11.82 -12.86 -12.84
C ILE A 67 11.20 -11.61 -12.24
N VAL A 68 9.88 -11.51 -12.34
CA VAL A 68 9.09 -10.37 -11.85
C VAL A 68 8.04 -10.89 -10.88
N ILE A 69 8.09 -10.43 -9.62
CA ILE A 69 7.03 -10.63 -8.64
C ILE A 69 6.16 -9.37 -8.64
N LEU A 70 4.88 -9.51 -8.93
CA LEU A 70 3.89 -8.45 -8.98
C LEU A 70 2.98 -8.49 -7.76
N ASN A 71 2.29 -7.38 -7.53
CA ASN A 71 1.29 -7.22 -6.48
C ASN A 71 1.89 -7.37 -5.07
N LEU A 72 3.13 -6.97 -4.84
CA LEU A 72 3.65 -6.87 -3.47
C LEU A 72 3.00 -5.70 -2.73
N VAL A 73 2.95 -5.79 -1.40
CA VAL A 73 2.47 -4.70 -0.55
C VAL A 73 3.63 -3.74 -0.27
N PRO A 74 3.43 -2.41 -0.39
CA PRO A 74 4.45 -1.41 -0.06
C PRO A 74 4.89 -1.44 1.41
N ASP A 75 6.12 -0.98 1.67
CA ASP A 75 6.75 -0.90 3.00
C ASP A 75 6.76 -2.22 3.80
N GLN A 76 7.06 -3.33 3.12
CA GLN A 76 7.15 -4.67 3.68
C GLN A 76 8.53 -5.29 3.49
N VAL A 77 8.81 -6.28 4.35
CA VAL A 77 9.92 -7.20 4.21
C VAL A 77 9.37 -8.61 4.11
N TYR A 78 9.59 -9.25 2.98
CA TYR A 78 9.25 -10.65 2.74
C TYR A 78 10.49 -11.51 2.93
N HIS A 79 10.44 -12.46 3.84
CA HIS A 79 11.56 -13.35 4.17
C HIS A 79 11.44 -14.69 3.45
N ASN A 80 12.58 -15.26 3.05
CA ASN A 80 12.69 -16.59 2.46
C ASN A 80 11.74 -16.79 1.27
N VAL A 81 11.76 -15.86 0.31
CA VAL A 81 10.91 -15.94 -0.88
C VAL A 81 11.43 -17.03 -1.81
N GLU A 82 10.58 -18.00 -2.10
CA GLU A 82 10.87 -19.11 -2.99
C GLU A 82 10.06 -18.97 -4.27
N ILE A 83 10.71 -19.17 -5.41
CA ILE A 83 10.08 -19.23 -6.72
C ILE A 83 10.56 -20.49 -7.44
N THR A 84 9.62 -21.30 -7.91
CA THR A 84 9.92 -22.43 -8.77
C THR A 84 9.09 -22.41 -10.04
N PHE A 85 9.64 -22.94 -11.13
CA PHE A 85 8.90 -23.19 -12.37
C PHE A 85 9.60 -24.25 -13.21
N THR A 86 8.94 -24.72 -14.26
CA THR A 86 9.47 -25.73 -15.18
C THR A 86 9.42 -25.23 -16.61
N ASP A 87 10.47 -25.45 -17.41
CA ASP A 87 10.46 -25.11 -18.84
C ASP A 87 9.75 -26.18 -19.70
N ASP A 88 9.73 -25.95 -21.02
CA ASP A 88 9.06 -26.83 -21.98
C ASP A 88 9.74 -28.19 -22.20
N ILE A 89 10.98 -28.36 -21.74
CA ILE A 89 11.70 -29.64 -21.79
C ILE A 89 11.79 -30.33 -20.43
N GLY A 90 11.07 -29.81 -19.42
CA GLY A 90 10.95 -30.42 -18.09
C GLY A 90 12.08 -30.07 -17.12
N ARG A 91 12.96 -29.11 -17.44
CA ARG A 91 13.97 -28.62 -16.50
C ARG A 91 13.29 -27.76 -15.44
N LYS A 92 13.60 -28.04 -14.18
CA LYS A 92 13.13 -27.27 -13.03
C LYS A 92 14.09 -26.13 -12.72
N TYR A 93 13.52 -24.98 -12.40
CA TYR A 93 14.20 -23.79 -11.95
C TYR A 93 13.72 -23.48 -10.54
N GLU A 94 14.66 -23.15 -9.66
CA GLU A 94 14.41 -22.81 -8.26
C GLU A 94 15.24 -21.58 -7.90
N PHE A 95 14.57 -20.59 -7.32
CA PHE A 95 15.17 -19.34 -6.89
C PHE A 95 14.74 -19.05 -5.46
N ASN A 96 15.74 -18.81 -4.60
CA ASN A 96 15.55 -18.49 -3.20
C ASN A 96 16.11 -17.10 -2.92
N PHE A 97 15.29 -16.22 -2.34
CA PHE A 97 15.68 -14.88 -1.93
C PHE A 97 15.49 -14.76 -0.42
N ASP A 98 16.58 -14.47 0.32
CA ASP A 98 16.49 -14.33 1.78
C ASP A 98 15.52 -13.20 2.17
N ASN A 99 15.56 -12.10 1.42
CA ASN A 99 14.70 -10.94 1.64
C ASN A 99 14.28 -10.29 0.31
N VAL A 100 12.99 -9.98 0.18
CA VAL A 100 12.44 -9.04 -0.80
C VAL A 100 11.86 -7.86 -0.01
N ILE A 101 12.40 -6.65 -0.25
CA ILE A 101 12.03 -5.44 0.50
C ILE A 101 11.33 -4.47 -0.44
N THR A 102 10.13 -4.03 -0.07
CA THR A 102 9.39 -3.02 -0.82
C THR A 102 9.58 -1.64 -0.23
N SER A 103 9.47 -0.61 -1.07
CA SER A 103 9.59 0.79 -0.65
C SER A 103 8.28 1.35 -0.13
N LEU A 104 8.35 2.55 0.45
CA LEU A 104 7.16 3.39 0.63
C LEU A 104 6.40 3.58 -0.70
N PRO A 105 5.06 3.72 -0.64
CA PRO A 105 4.26 3.86 -1.83
C PRO A 105 4.49 5.19 -2.54
N LYS A 106 4.47 5.15 -3.86
CA LYS A 106 4.59 6.29 -4.78
C LYS A 106 3.42 6.33 -5.75
N LYS A 107 2.86 5.19 -6.13
CA LYS A 107 1.64 5.13 -6.94
C LYS A 107 0.47 5.65 -6.11
N ALA A 108 -0.38 6.47 -6.74
CA ALA A 108 -1.46 7.16 -6.05
C ALA A 108 -2.45 6.20 -5.38
N ASN A 109 -2.81 5.10 -6.05
CA ASN A 109 -3.68 4.05 -5.49
C ASN A 109 -3.10 3.40 -4.22
N ASN A 110 -1.83 3.01 -4.25
CA ASN A 110 -1.16 2.42 -3.11
C ASN A 110 -1.00 3.43 -1.97
N LYS A 111 -0.64 4.67 -2.31
CA LYS A 111 -0.52 5.78 -1.36
C LYS A 111 -1.85 6.06 -0.67
N PHE A 112 -2.97 6.05 -1.39
CA PHE A 112 -4.30 6.27 -0.82
C PHE A 112 -4.63 5.28 0.29
N VAL A 113 -4.45 3.98 0.06
CA VAL A 113 -4.71 2.95 1.07
C VAL A 113 -3.72 3.03 2.22
N TYR A 114 -2.43 3.21 1.91
CA TYR A 114 -1.37 3.28 2.91
C TYR A 114 -1.54 4.49 3.84
N ASP A 115 -1.81 5.67 3.29
CA ASP A 115 -1.98 6.90 4.05
C ASP A 115 -3.25 6.88 4.88
N ALA A 116 -4.33 6.24 4.41
CA ALA A 116 -5.53 6.06 5.21
C ALA A 116 -5.23 5.27 6.49
N TYR A 117 -4.44 4.20 6.42
CA TYR A 117 -3.95 3.48 7.60
C TYR A 117 -3.05 4.36 8.48
N LEU A 118 -2.04 4.98 7.88
CA LEU A 118 -1.04 5.73 8.64
C LEU A 118 -1.66 6.92 9.37
N ASN A 119 -2.55 7.64 8.70
CA ASN A 119 -3.15 8.87 9.21
C ASN A 119 -4.40 8.60 10.02
N GLY A 120 -5.22 7.65 9.57
CA GLY A 120 -6.51 7.33 10.15
C GLY A 120 -6.42 6.31 11.27
N LEU A 121 -5.46 5.38 11.25
CA LEU A 121 -5.30 4.36 12.29
C LEU A 121 -3.98 4.51 13.08
N GLY A 122 -3.11 5.44 12.69
CA GLY A 122 -1.86 5.71 13.41
C GLY A 122 -0.78 4.62 13.25
N ARG A 123 -0.95 3.71 12.27
CA ARG A 123 0.02 2.64 11.97
C ARG A 123 0.10 2.40 10.47
N LYS A 124 1.19 1.82 10.00
CA LYS A 124 1.24 1.31 8.63
C LYS A 124 0.31 0.09 8.46
N PRO A 125 -0.22 -0.15 7.24
CA PRO A 125 -0.98 -1.35 6.98
C PRO A 125 -0.10 -2.59 7.07
N ASP A 126 -0.67 -3.68 7.59
CA ASP A 126 -0.13 -5.02 7.42
C ASP A 126 -0.51 -5.57 6.03
N HIS A 127 0.08 -6.71 5.66
CA HIS A 127 -0.13 -7.34 4.36
C HIS A 127 -1.62 -7.60 4.07
N THR A 128 -2.30 -8.25 5.01
CA THR A 128 -3.69 -8.68 4.87
C THR A 128 -4.64 -7.48 4.78
N GLY A 129 -4.46 -6.49 5.64
CA GLY A 129 -5.24 -5.26 5.66
C GLY A 129 -5.10 -4.47 4.37
N PHE A 130 -3.86 -4.24 3.91
CA PHE A 130 -3.63 -3.54 2.65
C PHE A 130 -4.33 -4.25 1.48
N LYS A 131 -4.11 -5.56 1.35
CA LYS A 131 -4.69 -6.38 0.27
C LYS A 131 -6.21 -6.38 0.30
N TYR A 132 -6.80 -6.49 1.48
CA TYR A 132 -8.26 -6.47 1.66
C TYR A 132 -8.87 -5.17 1.12
N TRP A 133 -8.37 -4.01 1.56
CA TRP A 133 -8.94 -2.73 1.15
C TRP A 133 -8.60 -2.39 -0.29
N PHE A 134 -7.34 -2.57 -0.69
CA PHE A 134 -6.91 -2.30 -2.06
C PHE A 134 -7.70 -3.15 -3.06
N GLY A 135 -7.89 -4.45 -2.78
CA GLY A 135 -8.68 -5.32 -3.64
C GLY A 135 -10.14 -4.90 -3.78
N ARG A 136 -10.80 -4.51 -2.67
CA ARG A 136 -12.21 -4.03 -2.71
C ARG A 136 -12.34 -2.70 -3.45
N LEU A 137 -11.37 -1.79 -3.29
CA LEU A 137 -11.33 -0.50 -4.00
C LEU A 137 -11.03 -0.68 -5.50
N SER A 138 -9.99 -1.45 -5.85
CA SER A 138 -9.59 -1.70 -7.23
C SER A 138 -10.63 -2.48 -8.04
N SER A 139 -11.42 -3.33 -7.39
CA SER A 139 -12.54 -4.04 -8.03
C SER A 139 -13.82 -3.21 -8.13
N GLY A 140 -13.90 -2.05 -7.46
CA GLY A 140 -15.12 -1.27 -7.34
C GLY A 140 -16.19 -1.94 -6.47
N THR A 141 -15.82 -2.91 -5.63
CA THR A 141 -16.73 -3.53 -4.65
C THR A 141 -17.16 -2.53 -3.59
N ILE A 142 -16.29 -1.58 -3.26
CA ILE A 142 -16.60 -0.41 -2.43
C ILE A 142 -16.06 0.85 -3.08
N THR A 143 -16.63 1.98 -2.69
CA THR A 143 -16.14 3.31 -3.06
C THR A 143 -15.05 3.79 -2.08
N ALA A 144 -14.36 4.86 -2.45
CA ALA A 144 -13.43 5.54 -1.55
C ALA A 144 -14.14 6.13 -0.32
N VAL A 145 -15.35 6.65 -0.49
CA VAL A 145 -16.19 7.14 0.62
C VAL A 145 -16.57 5.99 1.57
N ASP A 146 -16.97 4.83 1.03
CA ASP A 146 -17.27 3.64 1.85
C ASP A 146 -16.04 3.20 2.67
N PHE A 147 -14.87 3.17 2.04
CA PHE A 147 -13.62 2.82 2.73
C PHE A 147 -13.32 3.73 3.92
N ILE A 148 -13.38 5.06 3.74
CA ILE A 148 -13.15 6.00 4.84
C ILE A 148 -14.22 5.85 5.93
N ASN A 149 -15.49 5.67 5.55
CA ASN A 149 -16.58 5.46 6.51
C ASN A 149 -16.43 4.18 7.32
N GLU A 150 -16.08 3.05 6.68
CA GLU A 150 -15.82 1.77 7.34
C GLU A 150 -14.61 1.89 8.28
N MET A 151 -13.54 2.58 7.86
CA MET A 151 -12.35 2.80 8.69
C MET A 151 -12.67 3.59 9.97
N VAL A 152 -13.38 4.71 9.85
CA VAL A 152 -13.67 5.62 10.99
C VAL A 152 -14.69 5.01 11.94
N SER A 153 -15.56 4.14 11.42
CA SER A 153 -16.54 3.39 12.20
C SER A 153 -15.93 2.15 12.88
N SER A 154 -14.69 1.80 12.58
CA SER A 154 -14.02 0.62 13.16
C SER A 154 -13.75 0.78 14.66
N ASP A 155 -13.75 -0.35 15.38
CA ASP A 155 -13.33 -0.38 16.79
C ASP A 155 -11.87 0.06 16.95
N GLU A 156 -11.03 -0.22 15.96
CA GLU A 156 -9.62 0.19 15.94
C GLU A 156 -9.49 1.72 15.97
N PHE A 157 -10.15 2.43 15.05
CA PHE A 157 -10.15 3.88 15.02
C PHE A 157 -10.66 4.47 16.34
N ASN A 158 -11.77 3.93 16.85
CA ASN A 158 -12.41 4.43 18.07
C ASN A 158 -11.63 4.10 19.34
N SER A 159 -10.79 3.06 19.33
CA SER A 159 -9.89 2.72 20.44
C SER A 159 -8.59 3.54 20.39
N ASN A 160 -8.09 3.87 19.20
CA ASN A 160 -6.85 4.64 19.03
C ASN A 160 -7.04 6.12 19.39
N TYR A 161 -8.26 6.66 19.22
CA TYR A 161 -8.56 8.06 19.51
C TYR A 161 -9.76 8.17 20.44
N SER A 162 -9.53 8.56 21.69
CA SER A 162 -10.60 8.68 22.68
C SER A 162 -11.27 10.05 22.66
N MET A 163 -10.51 11.11 22.33
CA MET A 163 -11.04 12.47 22.31
C MET A 163 -11.50 12.88 20.91
N SER A 164 -12.60 13.64 20.82
CA SER A 164 -13.12 14.14 19.53
C SER A 164 -12.09 14.94 18.74
N ILE A 165 -11.26 15.73 19.42
CA ILE A 165 -10.19 16.51 18.78
C ILE A 165 -9.13 15.61 18.11
N GLU A 166 -8.81 14.45 18.70
CA GLU A 166 -7.86 13.50 18.12
C GLU A 166 -8.46 12.84 16.89
N LYS A 167 -9.74 12.43 16.97
CA LYS A 167 -10.49 11.90 15.83
C LYS A 167 -10.53 12.88 14.68
N ILE A 168 -10.85 14.15 14.93
CA ILE A 168 -10.93 15.20 13.91
C ILE A 168 -9.57 15.44 13.25
N LYS A 169 -8.46 15.43 14.02
CA LYS A 169 -7.11 15.54 13.46
C LYS A 169 -6.75 14.35 12.56
N ALA A 170 -7.03 13.13 13.00
CA ALA A 170 -6.79 11.92 12.22
C ALA A 170 -7.61 11.92 10.92
N LEU A 171 -8.88 12.32 10.99
CA LEU A 171 -9.77 12.48 9.84
C LEU A 171 -9.26 13.52 8.85
N TYR A 172 -8.90 14.70 9.35
CA TYR A 172 -8.36 15.76 8.51
C TYR A 172 -7.15 15.25 7.73
N LYS A 173 -6.19 14.61 8.41
CA LYS A 173 -5.00 14.08 7.75
C LYS A 173 -5.31 12.96 6.77
N THR A 174 -6.33 12.15 7.04
CA THR A 174 -6.76 11.05 6.17
C THR A 174 -7.45 11.55 4.90
N VAL A 175 -8.33 12.54 5.02
CA VAL A 175 -9.16 13.03 3.91
C VAL A 175 -8.45 14.12 3.11
N VAL A 176 -7.70 14.98 3.77
CA VAL A 176 -7.00 16.14 3.16
C VAL A 176 -5.55 15.78 2.81
N GLY A 177 -4.99 14.71 3.39
CA GLY A 177 -3.63 14.26 3.08
C GLY A 177 -2.52 15.12 3.70
N ARG A 178 -2.85 16.04 4.62
CA ARG A 178 -1.89 16.93 5.31
C ARG A 178 -2.28 17.17 6.77
N GLU A 179 -1.33 17.61 7.59
CA GLU A 179 -1.63 18.05 8.95
C GLU A 179 -2.58 19.26 8.93
N ALA A 180 -3.52 19.28 9.89
CA ALA A 180 -4.43 20.40 10.04
C ALA A 180 -3.67 21.64 10.51
N ASP A 181 -3.79 22.73 9.75
CA ASP A 181 -3.41 24.05 10.25
C ASP A 181 -4.40 24.53 11.33
N GLU A 182 -4.02 25.57 12.06
CA GLU A 182 -4.79 26.07 13.21
C GLU A 182 -6.21 26.53 12.81
N GLU A 183 -6.33 27.19 11.66
CA GLU A 183 -7.60 27.71 11.14
C GLU A 183 -8.52 26.57 10.69
N GLY A 184 -8.01 25.63 9.90
CA GLY A 184 -8.74 24.47 9.41
C GLY A 184 -9.19 23.56 10.55
N LEU A 185 -8.32 23.30 11.54
CA LEU A 185 -8.71 22.53 12.72
C LEU A 185 -9.80 23.26 13.53
N GLY A 186 -9.64 24.57 13.73
CA GLY A 186 -10.63 25.41 14.43
C GLY A 186 -12.00 25.37 13.76
N PHE A 187 -12.03 25.42 12.42
CA PHE A 187 -13.25 25.29 11.63
C PHE A 187 -13.97 23.97 11.90
N TRP A 188 -13.27 22.84 11.76
CA TRP A 188 -13.90 21.52 11.94
C TRP A 188 -14.32 21.24 13.39
N LEU A 189 -13.59 21.78 14.38
CA LEU A 189 -14.00 21.73 15.79
C LEU A 189 -15.27 22.56 16.04
N SER A 190 -15.41 23.73 15.41
CA SER A 190 -16.63 24.53 15.50
C SER A 190 -17.83 23.78 14.92
N GLU A 191 -17.66 23.16 13.75
CA GLU A 191 -18.69 22.32 13.11
C GLU A 191 -19.07 21.12 13.98
N PHE A 192 -18.09 20.46 14.60
CA PHE A 192 -18.32 19.40 15.57
C PHE A 192 -19.19 19.89 16.75
N ASN A 193 -18.84 21.04 17.33
CA ASN A 193 -19.55 21.60 18.47
C ASN A 193 -20.98 22.00 18.11
N ILE A 194 -21.22 22.55 16.91
CA ILE A 194 -22.58 22.82 16.43
C ILE A 194 -23.41 21.54 16.39
N LEU A 195 -22.87 20.46 15.83
CA LEU A 195 -23.58 19.16 15.75
C LEU A 195 -23.93 18.62 17.14
N VAL A 196 -22.99 18.70 18.09
CA VAL A 196 -23.20 18.13 19.44
C VAL A 196 -24.05 19.03 20.32
N GLU A 197 -23.71 20.31 20.42
CA GLU A 197 -24.30 21.24 21.39
C GLU A 197 -25.62 21.84 20.91
N GLN A 198 -25.71 22.21 19.63
CA GLN A 198 -26.90 22.87 19.09
C GLN A 198 -27.90 21.86 18.53
N ASN A 199 -27.41 20.85 17.80
CA ASN A 199 -28.27 19.84 17.17
C ASN A 199 -28.51 18.61 18.05
N GLY A 200 -27.85 18.51 19.21
CA GLY A 200 -28.01 17.40 20.16
C GLY A 200 -27.55 16.04 19.63
N ILE A 201 -26.65 16.03 18.64
CA ILE A 201 -26.16 14.81 18.02
C ILE A 201 -25.11 14.16 18.95
N LYS A 202 -25.20 12.84 19.16
CA LYS A 202 -24.18 12.11 19.90
C LYS A 202 -22.80 12.28 19.23
N SER A 203 -21.75 12.44 20.02
CA SER A 203 -20.38 12.65 19.52
C SER A 203 -19.95 11.64 18.45
N SER A 204 -20.29 10.35 18.60
CA SER A 204 -20.00 9.33 17.60
C SER A 204 -20.65 9.62 16.24
N ASN A 205 -21.91 10.06 16.25
CA ASN A 205 -22.66 10.36 15.04
C ASN A 205 -22.19 11.70 14.44
N ALA A 206 -21.84 12.68 15.28
CA ALA A 206 -21.28 13.95 14.82
C ALA A 206 -19.96 13.75 14.06
N ILE A 207 -19.10 12.82 14.50
CA ILE A 207 -17.89 12.44 13.75
C ILE A 207 -18.25 11.89 12.37
N LEU A 208 -19.24 11.00 12.25
CA LEU A 208 -19.66 10.46 10.94
C LEU A 208 -20.24 11.54 10.02
N GLU A 209 -20.99 12.50 10.56
CA GLU A 209 -21.48 13.65 9.77
C GLU A 209 -20.34 14.56 9.29
N LEU A 210 -19.30 14.75 10.12
CA LEU A 210 -18.10 15.48 9.68
C LEU A 210 -17.36 14.75 8.57
N VAL A 211 -17.20 13.42 8.66
CA VAL A 211 -16.57 12.63 7.59
C VAL A 211 -17.30 12.84 6.28
N LYS A 212 -18.63 12.70 6.26
CA LYS A 212 -19.46 12.90 5.05
C LYS A 212 -19.22 14.27 4.43
N ARG A 213 -19.08 15.32 5.25
CA ARG A 213 -18.78 16.66 4.76
C ARG A 213 -17.35 16.76 4.23
N MET A 214 -16.36 16.30 4.98
CA MET A 214 -14.95 16.35 4.59
C MET A 214 -14.69 15.60 3.27
N VAL A 215 -15.26 14.42 3.09
CA VAL A 215 -15.10 13.64 1.85
C VAL A 215 -15.87 14.24 0.67
N SER A 216 -16.74 15.22 0.90
CA SER A 216 -17.42 15.97 -0.17
C SER A 216 -16.61 17.15 -0.68
N GLU A 217 -15.47 17.47 -0.05
CA GLU A 217 -14.60 18.56 -0.48
C GLU A 217 -13.81 18.18 -1.74
N ASN A 218 -13.57 19.17 -2.61
CA ASN A 218 -12.87 18.97 -3.90
C ASN A 218 -11.49 18.33 -3.76
N GLU A 219 -10.81 18.58 -2.63
CA GLU A 219 -9.48 18.04 -2.36
C GLU A 219 -9.50 16.50 -2.22
N PHE A 220 -10.48 15.96 -1.49
CA PHE A 220 -10.62 14.51 -1.37
C PHE A 220 -11.03 13.86 -2.69
N ILE A 221 -11.96 14.48 -3.42
CA ILE A 221 -12.36 14.02 -4.76
C ILE A 221 -11.12 13.93 -5.67
N SER A 222 -10.28 14.97 -5.68
CA SER A 222 -9.05 15.00 -6.49
C SER A 222 -8.07 13.89 -6.11
N ILE A 223 -7.89 13.63 -4.80
CA ILE A 223 -7.03 12.53 -4.31
C ILE A 223 -7.56 11.17 -4.78
N VAL A 224 -8.87 10.96 -4.73
CA VAL A 224 -9.50 9.70 -5.15
C VAL A 224 -9.41 9.50 -6.67
N GLU A 225 -9.62 10.56 -7.45
CA GLU A 225 -9.46 10.54 -8.90
C GLU A 225 -8.02 10.25 -9.31
N GLU A 226 -7.03 10.86 -8.64
CA GLU A 226 -5.61 10.57 -8.87
C GLU A 226 -5.27 9.11 -8.53
N ALA A 227 -5.86 8.58 -7.45
CA ALA A 227 -5.75 7.17 -7.07
C ALA A 227 -6.48 6.22 -8.05
N GLY A 228 -7.35 6.72 -8.92
CA GLY A 228 -8.09 5.92 -9.88
C GLY A 228 -9.17 5.02 -9.23
N PHE A 229 -9.67 5.40 -8.06
CA PHE A 229 -10.76 4.68 -7.40
C PHE A 229 -12.13 5.34 -7.65
N ILE A 230 -13.20 4.59 -7.44
CA ILE A 230 -14.57 5.12 -7.51
C ILE A 230 -14.81 5.99 -6.27
N TYR A 231 -15.23 7.24 -6.49
CA TYR A 231 -15.47 8.20 -5.41
C TYR A 231 -16.63 7.82 -4.49
N ASN A 232 -17.86 7.75 -5.02
CA ASN A 232 -19.11 7.48 -4.31
C ASN A 232 -20.14 6.92 -5.29
#